data_AF-A0A061QTA2-F1
#
_entry.id   AF-A0A061QTA2-F1
#
_cell.length_a   1.000
_cell.length_b   1.000
_cell.length_c   1.000
_cell.angle_alpha   90.00
_cell.angle_beta   90.00
_cell.angle_gamma   90.00
#
_symmetry.space_group_name_H-M   'P 1'
#
loop_
_entity.id
_entity.type
_entity.pdbx_description
1 polymer ?
#
loop_
_entity_poly.entity_id
_entity_poly.type
_entity_poly.pdbx_seq_one_letter_code
_entity_poly.pdbx_strand_id
1 'polypeptide(L)'
;GALWKDVLNLCSHEEAQTFVDQAGYKLHDLTEVVYRKASQKRPLATLRWTLTDNVVISVQVFALFNQHHKGSAVSLDARTNQPLKKETAYVCSDTGAVIHNPSKLCLSVRDAKIPSQVGERNSPKASGSLVSNP
;
A
#
# COMPACT_ATOMS: atom_id res chain seq x y z
N GLY A 1 11.76 41.56 13.55
CA GLY A 1 11.09 40.33 13.10
C GLY A 1 12.13 39.24 12.95
N ALA A 2 11.80 37.98 13.25
CA ALA A 2 12.76 36.88 13.14
C ALA A 2 13.09 36.61 11.65
N LEU A 3 14.39 36.65 11.31
CA LEU A 3 14.96 36.55 9.96
C LEU A 3 14.43 35.38 9.11
N TRP A 4 14.05 34.29 9.76
CA TRP A 4 13.71 33.01 9.13
C TRP A 4 12.26 32.91 8.67
N LYS A 5 11.38 33.82 9.11
CA LYS A 5 9.93 33.75 8.83
C LYS A 5 9.62 33.83 7.33
N ASP A 6 10.39 34.62 6.60
CA ASP A 6 10.19 34.86 5.16
C ASP A 6 10.87 33.80 4.28
N VAL A 7 11.69 32.92 4.88
CA VAL A 7 12.44 31.87 4.17
C VAL A 7 11.75 30.52 4.26
N LEU A 8 11.03 30.25 5.35
CA LEU A 8 10.36 28.97 5.56
C LEU A 8 9.02 28.91 4.84
N ASN A 9 8.85 27.91 3.96
CA ASN A 9 7.57 27.67 3.28
C ASN A 9 6.59 26.92 4.20
N LEU A 10 5.93 27.67 5.08
CA LEU A 10 5.00 27.15 6.08
C LEU A 10 3.58 27.45 5.59
N CYS A 11 2.70 26.43 5.58
CA CYS A 11 1.35 26.55 4.99
C CYS A 11 0.42 27.47 5.79
N SER A 12 0.77 27.79 7.04
CA SER A 12 0.07 28.77 7.89
C SER A 12 1.02 29.41 8.90
N HIS A 13 0.72 30.65 9.32
CA HIS A 13 1.45 31.36 10.37
C HIS A 13 1.37 30.63 11.74
N GLU A 14 0.31 29.88 12.00
CA GLU A 14 0.14 29.09 13.23
C GLU A 14 1.01 27.83 13.23
N GLU A 15 1.18 27.20 12.07
CA GLU A 15 2.11 26.06 11.87
C GLU A 15 3.57 26.50 12.02
N ALA A 16 3.86 27.77 11.73
CA ALA A 16 5.19 28.33 11.86
C ALA A 16 5.61 28.54 13.31
N GLN A 17 4.68 29.06 14.12
CA GLN A 17 4.91 29.29 15.55
C GLN A 17 5.09 27.96 16.29
N THR A 18 4.20 27.00 16.03
CA THR A 18 4.28 25.66 16.62
C THR A 18 5.55 24.89 16.22
N PHE A 19 6.08 25.09 15.01
CA PHE A 19 7.32 24.45 14.59
C PHE A 19 8.54 24.92 15.39
N VAL A 20 8.66 26.22 15.64
CA VAL A 20 9.78 26.79 16.39
C VAL A 20 9.72 26.36 17.86
N ASP A 21 8.52 26.29 18.43
CA ASP A 21 8.32 25.88 19.83
C ASP A 21 8.52 24.37 20.04
N GLN A 22 8.30 23.55 19.00
CA GLN A 22 8.49 22.09 19.04
C GLN A 22 9.94 21.65 18.79
N ALA A 23 10.81 22.54 18.28
CA ALA A 23 12.23 22.28 18.19
C ALA A 23 12.86 22.37 19.59
N GLY A 24 12.60 21.35 20.40
CA GLY A 24 13.15 21.24 21.75
C GLY A 24 14.67 21.17 21.76
N TYR A 25 15.26 21.31 22.95
CA TYR A 25 16.72 21.26 23.14
C TYR A 25 17.31 19.85 23.08
N LYS A 26 16.46 18.82 23.04
CA LYS A 26 16.89 17.42 22.99
C LYS A 26 16.94 16.92 21.55
N LEU A 27 17.92 16.05 21.26
CA LEU A 27 18.01 15.39 19.95
C LEU A 27 16.74 14.61 19.60
N HIS A 28 16.08 14.00 20.59
CA HIS A 28 14.84 13.26 20.37
C HIS A 28 13.75 14.15 19.75
N ASP A 29 13.47 15.30 20.38
CA ASP A 29 12.46 16.26 19.93
C ASP A 29 12.77 16.78 18.51
N LEU A 30 14.05 17.08 18.26
CA LEU A 30 14.50 17.50 16.92
C LEU A 30 14.31 16.39 15.87
N THR A 31 14.65 15.14 16.19
CA THR A 31 14.49 14.02 15.26
C THR A 31 13.02 13.78 14.89
N GLU A 32 12.10 13.87 15.86
CA GLU A 32 10.66 13.73 15.59
C GLU A 32 10.15 14.79 14.61
N VAL A 33 10.52 16.05 14.84
CA VAL A 33 10.15 17.18 13.97
C VAL A 33 10.70 16.98 12.55
N VAL A 34 11.94 16.52 12.42
CA VAL A 34 12.57 16.24 11.12
C VAL A 34 11.87 15.09 10.40
N TYR A 35 11.62 13.95 11.06
CA TYR A 35 10.96 12.80 10.44
C TYR A 35 9.55 13.13 9.96
N ARG A 36 8.81 13.93 10.74
CA ARG A 36 7.47 14.40 10.38
C ARG A 36 7.44 15.27 9.13
N LYS A 37 8.48 16.09 8.90
CA LYS A 37 8.58 16.95 7.71
C LYS A 37 9.23 16.25 6.51
N ALA A 38 10.15 15.32 6.75
CA ALA A 38 10.81 14.56 5.69
C ALA A 38 9.83 13.62 4.97
N SER A 39 8.82 13.12 5.67
CA SER A 39 7.82 12.21 5.12
C SER A 39 6.60 12.96 4.57
N GLN A 40 6.29 12.77 3.29
CA GLN A 40 5.05 13.28 2.70
C GLN A 40 3.89 12.31 2.95
N LYS A 41 2.66 12.84 3.08
CA LYS A 41 1.45 12.02 3.16
C LYS A 41 1.31 11.17 1.90
N ARG A 42 1.17 9.85 2.05
CA ARG A 42 0.98 8.89 0.95
C ARG A 42 -0.30 8.08 1.21
N PRO A 43 -1.40 8.35 0.49
CA PRO A 43 -2.63 7.60 0.66
C PRO A 43 -2.47 6.17 0.12
N LEU A 44 -3.00 5.19 0.84
CA LEU A 44 -3.04 3.80 0.40
C LEU A 44 -4.15 3.59 -0.64
N ALA A 45 -5.30 4.22 -0.41
CA ALA A 45 -6.44 4.18 -1.30
C ALA A 45 -7.32 5.41 -1.10
N THR A 46 -8.08 5.77 -2.14
CA THR A 46 -9.14 6.77 -2.07
C THR A 46 -10.48 6.05 -2.22
N LEU A 47 -11.34 6.16 -1.22
CA LEU A 47 -12.64 5.51 -1.16
C LEU A 47 -13.75 6.55 -1.25
N ARG A 48 -14.86 6.18 -1.90
CA ARG A 48 -16.10 6.95 -1.84
C ARG A 48 -16.91 6.44 -0.66
N TRP A 49 -17.17 7.31 0.31
CA TRP A 49 -18.01 7.02 1.46
C TRP A 49 -19.37 7.69 1.25
N THR A 50 -20.38 6.86 0.95
CA THR A 50 -21.78 7.26 0.82
C THR A 50 -22.41 7.29 2.20
N LEU A 51 -22.83 8.46 2.68
CA LEU A 51 -23.55 8.62 3.95
C LEU A 51 -25.05 8.40 3.74
N THR A 52 -25.56 8.92 2.62
CA THR A 52 -26.94 8.74 2.11
C THR A 52 -26.87 8.65 0.59
N ASP A 53 -27.98 8.30 -0.07
CA ASP A 53 -28.04 8.14 -1.53
C ASP A 53 -27.54 9.36 -2.31
N ASN A 54 -27.63 10.56 -1.72
CA ASN A 54 -27.26 11.83 -2.36
C ASN A 54 -26.02 12.50 -1.74
N VAL A 55 -25.46 11.97 -0.65
CA VAL A 55 -24.28 12.56 0.02
C VAL A 55 -23.14 11.57 -0.01
N VAL A 56 -22.13 11.88 -0.84
CA VAL A 56 -20.92 11.08 -1.01
C VAL A 56 -19.71 11.95 -0.73
N ILE A 57 -18.86 11.49 0.18
CA ILE A 57 -17.57 12.12 0.49
C ILE A 57 -16.43 11.24 -0.02
N SER A 58 -15.37 11.87 -0.51
CA SER A 58 -14.14 11.18 -0.92
C SER A 58 -13.17 11.17 0.26
N VAL A 59 -12.85 9.97 0.75
CA VAL A 59 -11.95 9.80 1.89
C VAL A 59 -10.69 9.07 1.46
N GLN A 60 -9.55 9.60 1.87
CA GLN A 60 -8.26 8.94 1.67
C GLN A 60 -7.93 8.12 2.91
N VAL A 61 -7.57 6.85 2.69
CA VAL A 61 -7.14 5.94 3.73
C VAL A 61 -5.61 5.94 3.77
N PHE A 62 -5.05 6.13 4.96
CA PHE A 62 -3.61 6.14 5.19
C PHE A 62 -3.21 4.98 6.10
N ALA A 63 -2.11 4.31 5.77
CA ALA A 63 -1.49 3.30 6.63
C ALA A 63 -0.49 3.98 7.57
N LEU A 64 -0.97 4.44 8.74
CA LEU A 64 -0.14 5.16 9.72
C LEU A 64 0.95 4.28 10.34
N PHE A 65 0.67 2.98 10.47
CA PHE A 65 1.61 1.98 10.92
C PHE A 65 1.78 0.94 9.82
N ASN A 66 3.03 0.69 9.43
CA ASN A 66 3.37 -0.37 8.49
C ASN A 66 4.39 -1.30 9.16
N GLN A 67 4.20 -2.61 8.98
CA GLN A 67 5.17 -3.59 9.42
C GLN A 67 6.45 -3.41 8.59
N HIS A 68 7.55 -3.11 9.27
CA HIS A 68 8.84 -2.98 8.61
C HIS A 68 9.46 -4.37 8.44
N HIS A 69 9.50 -4.85 7.20
CA HIS A 69 10.15 -6.11 6.86
C HIS A 69 11.59 -5.85 6.37
N LYS A 70 12.47 -6.83 6.59
CA LYS A 70 13.79 -6.83 5.93
C LYS A 70 13.58 -6.78 4.42
N GLY A 71 14.36 -5.95 3.73
CA GLY A 71 14.32 -5.86 2.27
C GLY A 71 14.49 -7.23 1.61
N SER A 72 13.76 -7.47 0.51
CA SER A 72 13.85 -8.72 -0.24
C SER A 72 15.27 -8.90 -0.80
N ALA A 73 15.76 -10.14 -0.81
CA ALA A 73 17.02 -10.47 -1.46
C ALA A 73 16.93 -10.18 -2.97
N VAL A 74 17.94 -9.48 -3.50
CA VAL A 74 18.09 -9.21 -4.94
C VAL A 74 19.10 -10.19 -5.51
N SER A 75 18.79 -10.81 -6.64
CA SER A 75 19.72 -11.69 -7.35
C SER A 75 20.68 -10.84 -8.18
N LEU A 76 21.97 -11.12 -8.09
CA LEU A 76 23.03 -10.35 -8.74
C LEU A 76 23.87 -11.24 -9.65
N ASP A 77 24.43 -10.67 -10.71
CA ASP A 77 25.49 -11.29 -11.51
C ASP A 77 26.79 -11.32 -10.68
N ALA A 78 27.39 -12.51 -10.55
CA ALA A 78 28.58 -12.73 -9.72
C ALA A 78 29.82 -11.94 -10.18
N ARG A 79 29.92 -11.58 -11.47
CA ARG A 79 31.10 -10.86 -11.99
C ARG A 79 30.90 -9.35 -11.97
N THR A 80 29.71 -8.88 -12.29
CA THR A 80 29.43 -7.44 -12.45
C THR A 80 28.71 -6.82 -11.26
N ASN A 81 28.21 -7.63 -10.33
CA ASN A 81 27.34 -7.24 -9.21
C ASN A 81 26.08 -6.48 -9.66
N GLN A 82 25.65 -6.64 -10.92
CA GLN A 82 24.45 -5.99 -11.43
C GLN A 82 23.19 -6.80 -11.11
N PRO A 83 22.04 -6.15 -10.85
CA PRO A 83 20.77 -6.84 -10.63
C PRO A 83 20.35 -7.70 -11.82
N LEU A 84 19.98 -8.95 -11.55
CA LEU A 84 19.44 -9.88 -12.54
C LEU A 84 17.93 -9.73 -12.65
N LYS A 85 17.44 -9.58 -13.88
CA LYS A 85 16.00 -9.63 -14.19
C LYS A 85 15.50 -11.06 -14.01
N LYS A 86 14.36 -11.22 -13.32
CA LYS A 86 13.68 -12.51 -13.14
C LYS A 86 12.43 -12.54 -14.01
N GLU A 87 12.26 -13.62 -14.76
CA GLU A 87 11.04 -13.92 -15.51
C GLU A 87 10.52 -15.29 -15.07
N THR A 88 9.21 -15.46 -14.99
CA THR A 88 8.56 -16.70 -14.51
C THR A 88 7.51 -17.12 -15.53
N ALA A 89 7.62 -18.36 -16.01
CA ALA A 89 6.68 -18.96 -16.96
C ALA A 89 6.14 -20.28 -16.39
N TYR A 90 4.87 -20.56 -16.65
CA TYR A 90 4.26 -21.86 -16.37
C TYR A 90 4.44 -22.77 -17.58
N VAL A 91 4.91 -24.00 -17.36
CA VAL A 91 5.19 -24.97 -18.43
C VAL A 91 4.42 -26.25 -18.16
N CYS A 92 3.76 -26.79 -19.18
CA CYS A 92 3.12 -28.11 -19.11
C CYS A 92 4.20 -29.20 -19.02
N SER A 93 4.09 -30.11 -18.05
CA SER A 93 5.04 -31.22 -17.86
C SER A 93 5.16 -32.11 -19.09
N ASP A 94 4.03 -32.38 -19.74
CA ASP A 94 3.96 -33.42 -20.77
C ASP A 94 4.32 -32.88 -22.15
N THR A 95 3.93 -31.63 -22.42
CA THR A 95 4.07 -31.03 -23.76
C THR A 95 5.20 -30.02 -23.86
N GLY A 96 5.77 -29.57 -22.72
CA GLY A 96 6.74 -28.47 -22.69
C GLY A 96 6.18 -27.11 -23.13
N ALA A 97 4.88 -27.04 -23.44
CA ALA A 97 4.21 -25.83 -23.89
C ALA A 97 4.07 -24.81 -22.76
N VAL A 98 4.30 -23.55 -23.09
CA VAL A 98 4.11 -22.43 -22.16
C VAL A 98 2.61 -22.18 -21.95
N ILE A 99 2.19 -22.17 -20.70
CA ILE A 99 0.81 -21.97 -20.28
C ILE A 99 0.63 -20.49 -19.94
N HIS A 100 -0.11 -19.76 -20.78
CA HIS A 100 -0.40 -18.34 -20.53
C HIS A 100 -1.50 -18.13 -19.47
N ASN A 101 -2.46 -19.06 -19.38
CA ASN A 101 -3.58 -18.99 -18.43
C ASN A 101 -3.72 -20.35 -17.72
N PRO A 102 -3.09 -20.55 -16.54
CA PRO A 102 -3.21 -21.79 -15.79
C PRO A 102 -4.69 -22.00 -15.41
N SER A 103 -5.33 -22.98 -16.05
CA SER A 103 -6.76 -22.86 -16.33
C SER A 103 -7.67 -23.32 -15.21
N LYS A 104 -7.22 -24.00 -14.15
CA LYS A 104 -8.12 -24.49 -13.10
C LYS A 104 -7.37 -24.58 -11.78
N LEU A 105 -7.84 -23.88 -10.75
CA LEU A 105 -7.35 -24.06 -9.40
C LEU A 105 -8.23 -25.12 -8.74
N CYS A 106 -7.70 -26.34 -8.61
CA CYS A 106 -8.45 -27.44 -8.01
C CYS A 106 -8.21 -27.42 -6.50
N LEU A 107 -9.28 -27.24 -5.73
CA LEU A 107 -9.25 -27.59 -4.31
C LEU A 107 -9.71 -29.03 -4.18
N SER A 108 -9.03 -29.80 -3.34
CA SER A 108 -9.50 -31.08 -2.86
C SER A 108 -10.09 -30.89 -1.46
N VAL A 109 -11.35 -31.29 -1.28
CA VAL A 109 -11.98 -31.38 0.04
C VAL A 109 -12.45 -32.82 0.21
N ARG A 110 -11.88 -33.54 1.19
CA ARG A 110 -12.22 -34.95 1.49
C ARG A 110 -12.32 -35.81 0.21
N ASP A 111 -11.23 -35.82 -0.55
CA ASP A 111 -11.05 -36.59 -1.80
C ASP A 111 -11.95 -36.19 -2.98
N ALA A 112 -12.89 -35.27 -2.81
CA ALA A 112 -13.63 -34.68 -3.91
C ALA A 112 -12.83 -33.52 -4.54
N LYS A 113 -12.54 -33.65 -5.84
CA LYS A 113 -11.88 -32.62 -6.63
C LYS A 113 -12.95 -31.66 -7.17
N ILE A 114 -12.95 -30.43 -6.67
CA ILE A 114 -13.87 -29.37 -7.13
C ILE A 114 -13.09 -28.45 -8.09
N PRO A 115 -13.32 -28.52 -9.41
CA PRO A 115 -12.69 -27.60 -10.35
C PRO A 115 -13.34 -26.22 -10.21
N SER A 116 -12.59 -25.23 -9.74
CA SER A 116 -13.01 -23.82 -9.77
C SER A 116 -12.21 -23.06 -10.82
N GLN A 117 -12.87 -22.17 -11.54
CA GLN A 117 -12.20 -21.23 -12.44
C GLN A 117 -11.50 -20.16 -11.60
N VAL A 118 -10.30 -19.75 -12.03
CA VAL A 118 -9.50 -18.73 -11.30
C VAL A 118 -10.25 -17.39 -11.20
N GLY A 119 -11.04 -17.04 -12.22
CA GLY A 119 -11.84 -15.80 -12.24
C GLY A 119 -12.98 -15.78 -11.22
N GLU A 120 -13.53 -16.94 -10.87
CA GLU A 120 -14.72 -17.05 -10.00
C GLU A 120 -14.39 -16.69 -8.54
N ARG A 121 -13.14 -16.93 -8.10
CA ARG A 121 -12.65 -16.57 -6.76
C ARG A 121 -12.13 -15.14 -6.62
N ASN A 122 -11.64 -14.54 -7.70
CA ASN A 122 -11.13 -13.16 -7.68
C ASN A 122 -12.25 -12.12 -7.76
N SER A 123 -13.50 -12.56 -7.95
CA SER A 123 -14.66 -11.72 -7.75
C SER A 123 -14.66 -11.18 -6.32
N PRO A 124 -14.86 -9.87 -6.11
CA PRO A 124 -15.05 -9.35 -4.76
C PRO A 124 -16.23 -10.13 -4.15
N LYS A 125 -15.98 -10.84 -3.04
CA LYS A 125 -17.05 -11.47 -2.27
C LYS A 125 -18.01 -10.36 -1.88
N ALA A 126 -19.15 -10.28 -2.57
CA ALA A 126 -20.18 -9.28 -2.34
C ALA A 126 -20.66 -9.39 -0.90
N SER A 127 -20.08 -8.59 -0.02
CA SER A 127 -20.41 -8.46 1.39
C SER A 127 -20.66 -6.98 1.64
N GLY A 128 -21.70 -6.49 0.99
CA GLY A 128 -22.12 -5.09 1.01
C GLY A 128 -23.60 -4.98 0.72
N SER A 129 -24.42 -5.86 1.30
CA SER A 129 -25.87 -5.70 1.35
C SER A 129 -26.30 -5.73 2.81
N LEU A 130 -26.22 -4.58 3.49
CA LEU A 130 -27.10 -4.33 4.63
C LEU A 130 -28.49 -4.14 4.05
N VAL A 131 -29.20 -5.25 3.87
CA VAL A 131 -30.64 -5.24 3.67
C VAL A 131 -31.25 -4.88 5.02
N SER A 132 -31.51 -3.60 5.25
CA SER A 132 -32.50 -3.19 6.25
C SER A 132 -33.87 -3.41 5.62
N ASN A 133 -34.49 -4.55 5.93
CA ASN A 133 -35.92 -4.75 5.71
C ASN A 133 -36.71 -4.00 6.80
N PRO A 134 -37.97 -3.62 6.51
CA PRO A 134 -38.73 -2.55 7.16
C PRO A 134 -39.01 -2.73 8.65
#